data_AF-A0A0Q9YA84-F1
#
_entry.id   AF-A0A0Q9YA84-F1
#
_cell.length_a   1.000
_cell.length_b   1.000
_cell.length_c   1.000
_cell.angle_alpha   90.00
_cell.angle_beta   90.00
_cell.angle_gamma   90.00
#
_symmetry.space_group_name_H-M   'P 1'
#
loop_
_entity.id
_entity.type
_entity.pdbx_description
1 polymer ?
#
loop_
_entity_poly.entity_id
_entity_poly.type
_entity_poly.pdbx_seq_one_letter_code
_entity_poly.pdbx_strand_id
1 'polypeptide(L)'
;MELENKEFDKSLEKQCDETKQPADLMAFANGGKSSKAKIDFHLSDYLELIDTTSRVIREGKRGAVPEKIAPILTRLYLNPQTWFNMIKCLQSGFSSAVGKASALLAFSMKSGAKIPKRIFFSKQSYLATA
;
A
#
# COMPACT_ATOMS: atom_id res chain seq x y z
N MET A 1 -8.79 27.93 14.15
CA MET A 1 -7.61 27.29 14.77
C MET A 1 -6.94 26.54 13.64
N GLU A 2 -6.01 27.23 12.97
CA GLU A 2 -5.32 26.72 11.78
C GLU A 2 -4.41 25.57 12.21
N LEU A 3 -4.73 24.36 11.78
CA LEU A 3 -3.91 23.18 12.03
C LEU A 3 -2.78 23.20 11.00
N GLU A 4 -1.59 23.58 11.46
CA GLU A 4 -0.35 23.48 10.71
C GLU A 4 -0.20 22.06 10.14
N ASN A 5 -0.23 21.97 8.80
CA ASN A 5 0.25 20.81 8.08
C ASN A 5 1.73 20.63 8.44
N LYS A 6 2.04 19.75 9.39
CA LYS A 6 3.42 19.30 9.60
C LYS A 6 3.85 18.59 8.33
N GLU A 7 4.63 19.28 7.50
CA GLU A 7 5.38 18.67 6.42
C GLU A 7 6.12 17.46 6.98
N PHE A 8 5.87 16.30 6.38
CA PHE A 8 6.65 15.11 6.67
C PHE A 8 8.10 15.42 6.35
N ASP A 9 9.00 15.20 7.32
CA ASP A 9 10.39 15.62 7.22
C ASP A 9 11.08 14.88 6.08
N LYS A 10 11.31 15.58 4.97
CA LYS A 10 11.94 15.08 3.74
C LYS A 10 13.32 14.48 3.98
N SER A 11 13.95 14.81 5.11
CA SER A 11 15.20 14.20 5.58
C SER A 11 15.02 12.70 5.89
N LEU A 12 13.87 12.31 6.45
CA LEU A 12 13.58 10.94 6.84
C LEU A 12 13.31 10.02 5.65
N GLU A 13 12.66 10.52 4.59
CA GLU A 13 12.40 9.75 3.36
C GLU A 13 13.72 9.28 2.73
N LYS A 14 14.66 10.22 2.57
CA LYS A 14 15.99 9.93 2.03
C LYS A 14 16.75 8.93 2.89
N GLN A 15 16.70 9.09 4.22
CA GLN A 15 17.33 8.14 5.13
C GLN A 15 16.77 6.72 4.96
N CYS A 16 15.44 6.57 4.90
CA CYS A 16 14.78 5.29 4.67
C CYS A 16 15.25 4.64 3.36
N ASP A 17 15.23 5.39 2.26
CA ASP A 17 15.57 4.87 0.93
C ASP A 17 17.07 4.52 0.78
N GLU A 18 17.94 5.13 1.58
CA GLU A 18 19.39 4.84 1.60
C GLU A 18 19.76 3.75 2.63
N THR A 19 18.82 3.29 3.47
CA THR A 19 19.12 2.25 4.46
C THR A 19 19.49 0.91 3.83
N LYS A 20 20.42 0.20 4.48
CA LYS A 20 20.79 -1.16 4.09
C LYS A 20 19.68 -2.13 4.47
N GLN A 21 19.01 -2.69 3.46
CA GLN A 21 17.95 -3.67 3.65
C GLN A 21 18.52 -5.07 3.96
N PRO A 22 17.76 -5.92 4.71
CA PRO A 22 18.13 -7.31 4.93
C PRO A 22 18.36 -8.07 3.62
N ALA A 23 19.41 -8.88 3.55
CA ALA A 23 19.80 -9.59 2.32
C ALA A 23 18.78 -10.65 1.88
N ASP A 24 17.99 -11.18 2.81
CA ASP A 24 16.97 -12.20 2.56
C ASP A 24 15.66 -11.63 1.99
N LEU A 25 15.49 -10.31 1.99
CA LEU A 25 14.32 -9.63 1.45
C LEU A 25 14.62 -9.05 0.07
N MET A 26 13.60 -9.06 -0.79
CA MET A 26 13.70 -8.39 -2.09
C MET A 26 13.84 -6.88 -1.89
N ALA A 27 14.88 -6.30 -2.48
CA ALA A 27 15.18 -4.89 -2.32
C ALA A 27 14.15 -3.99 -3.02
N PHE A 28 13.89 -2.82 -2.43
CA PHE A 28 13.15 -1.74 -3.09
C PHE A 28 14.02 -1.02 -4.13
N ALA A 29 13.38 -0.57 -5.20
CA ALA A 29 14.01 0.12 -6.31
C ALA A 29 14.25 1.61 -6.02
N ASN A 30 13.47 2.20 -5.10
CA ASN A 30 13.56 3.61 -4.68
C ASN A 30 13.59 4.57 -5.89
N GLY A 31 12.69 4.33 -6.86
CA GLY A 31 12.56 5.14 -8.07
C GLY A 31 13.56 4.82 -9.19
N GLY A 32 14.51 3.91 -8.95
CA GLY A 32 15.49 3.48 -9.95
C GLY A 32 14.96 2.39 -10.87
N LYS A 33 15.16 2.51 -12.20
CA LYS A 33 14.92 1.41 -13.13
C LYS A 33 15.97 0.32 -12.89
N SER A 34 15.54 -0.84 -12.40
CA SER A 34 16.44 -1.97 -12.09
C SER A 34 16.34 -3.06 -13.17
N SER A 35 17.49 -3.53 -13.66
CA SER A 35 17.58 -4.73 -14.51
C SER A 35 17.46 -6.04 -13.72
N LYS A 36 17.61 -5.97 -12.39
CA LYS A 36 17.44 -7.09 -11.45
C LYS A 36 16.08 -7.01 -10.77
N ALA A 37 15.56 -8.14 -10.30
CA ALA A 37 14.29 -8.22 -9.56
C ALA A 37 14.34 -7.35 -8.29
N LYS A 38 13.63 -6.21 -8.33
CA LYS A 38 13.42 -5.29 -7.21
C LYS A 38 11.95 -4.89 -7.17
N ILE A 39 11.49 -4.48 -6.00
CA ILE A 39 10.14 -3.92 -5.82
C ILE A 39 10.15 -2.50 -6.38
N ASP A 40 9.32 -2.23 -7.40
CA ASP A 40 9.22 -0.92 -8.05
C ASP A 40 8.44 0.07 -7.19
N PHE A 41 9.07 0.49 -6.09
CA PHE A 41 8.50 1.35 -5.07
C PHE A 41 9.60 1.99 -4.23
N HIS A 42 9.29 3.09 -3.55
CA HIS A 42 10.15 3.66 -2.52
C HIS A 42 9.93 2.96 -1.18
N LEU A 43 11.01 2.62 -0.48
CA LEU A 43 10.91 2.01 0.85
C LEU A 43 10.19 2.93 1.84
N SER A 44 10.51 4.22 1.81
CA SER A 44 9.82 5.27 2.58
C SER A 44 8.31 5.25 2.39
N ASP A 45 7.83 5.33 1.15
CA ASP A 45 6.40 5.27 0.80
C ASP A 45 5.73 3.99 1.32
N TYR A 46 6.43 2.85 1.24
CA TYR A 46 5.91 1.57 1.75
C TYR A 46 5.74 1.58 3.27
N LEU A 47 6.75 2.07 3.99
CA LEU A 47 6.72 2.15 5.45
C LEU A 47 5.66 3.15 5.93
N GLU A 48 5.50 4.29 5.25
CA GLU A 48 4.45 5.27 5.54
C GLU A 48 3.05 4.65 5.37
N LEU A 49 2.84 3.90 4.28
CA LEU A 49 1.59 3.18 4.04
C LEU A 49 1.29 2.17 5.17
N ILE A 50 2.29 1.36 5.57
CA ILE A 50 2.12 0.37 6.62
C ILE A 50 1.88 1.02 7.99
N ASP A 51 2.63 2.05 8.35
CA ASP A 51 2.46 2.76 9.62
C ASP A 51 1.06 3.38 9.69
N THR A 52 0.64 4.08 8.65
CA THR A 52 -0.71 4.68 8.54
C THR A 52 -1.80 3.63 8.69
N THR A 53 -1.68 2.50 8.00
CA THR A 53 -2.72 1.47 7.97
C THR A 53 -2.79 0.65 9.24
N SER A 54 -1.64 0.34 9.85
CA SER A 54 -1.55 -0.44 11.09
C SER A 54 -2.13 0.30 12.30
N ARG A 55 -2.02 1.64 12.34
CA ARG A 55 -2.60 2.48 13.40
C ARG A 55 -4.13 2.47 13.40
N VAL A 56 -4.75 2.33 12.23
CA VAL A 56 -6.23 2.31 12.09
C VAL A 56 -6.84 0.95 12.46
N ILE A 57 -6.07 -0.14 12.34
CA ILE A 57 -6.61 -1.51 12.50
C ILE A 57 -6.66 -1.98 13.97
N ARG A 58 -5.84 -1.44 14.88
CA ARG A 58 -5.85 -1.87 16.30
C ARG A 58 -7.09 -1.37 17.04
N GLU A 59 -8.05 -2.28 17.27
CA GLU A 59 -9.20 -2.03 18.14
C GLU A 59 -8.74 -1.67 19.56
N GLY A 60 -9.28 -0.58 20.12
CA GLY A 60 -9.09 -0.20 21.53
C GLY A 60 -7.89 0.69 21.86
N LYS A 61 -7.00 1.03 20.92
CA LYS A 61 -6.02 2.12 21.14
C LYS A 61 -6.59 3.45 20.64
N ARG A 62 -6.64 4.47 21.51
CA ARG A 62 -6.77 5.89 21.09
C ARG A 62 -5.52 6.29 20.28
N GLY A 63 -5.49 5.90 19.02
CA GLY A 63 -4.69 6.56 18.00
C GLY A 63 -5.68 7.32 17.13
N ALA A 64 -5.72 8.65 17.26
CA ALA A 64 -6.53 9.45 16.36
C ALA A 64 -5.95 9.31 14.93
N VAL A 65 -6.77 8.93 13.96
CA VAL A 65 -6.51 9.16 12.53
C VAL A 65 -7.74 9.84 11.92
N PRO A 66 -7.87 11.16 12.08
CA PRO A 66 -8.34 12.04 10.99
C PRO A 66 -7.70 13.46 11.01
N GLU A 67 -7.63 14.24 9.92
CA GLU A 67 -8.62 14.46 8.87
C GLU A 67 -8.15 14.05 7.46
N LYS A 68 -8.94 13.16 6.84
CA LYS A 68 -8.80 12.66 5.47
C LYS A 68 -7.48 11.94 5.15
N ILE A 69 -7.21 10.90 5.95
CA ILE A 69 -6.50 9.65 5.60
C ILE A 69 -5.25 9.90 4.72
N ALA A 70 -4.10 10.03 5.38
CA ALA A 70 -2.78 10.45 4.88
C ALA A 70 -2.62 10.52 3.34
N PRO A 71 -2.05 11.62 2.77
CA PRO A 71 -1.87 11.84 1.34
C PRO A 71 -1.36 10.64 0.54
N ILE A 72 -0.62 9.73 1.17
CA ILE A 72 -0.13 8.49 0.58
C ILE A 72 -1.22 7.60 -0.03
N LEU A 73 -2.40 7.41 0.58
CA LEU A 73 -3.44 6.55 -0.04
C LEU A 73 -3.94 7.18 -1.36
N THR A 74 -4.11 8.49 -1.37
CA THR A 74 -4.51 9.24 -2.57
C THR A 74 -3.40 9.22 -3.63
N ARG A 75 -2.13 9.43 -3.24
CA ARG A 75 -0.95 9.32 -4.13
C ARG A 75 -0.86 7.93 -4.77
N LEU A 76 -1.25 6.89 -4.04
CA LEU A 76 -1.25 5.50 -4.51
C LEU A 76 -2.53 5.09 -5.23
N TYR A 77 -3.45 6.03 -5.47
CA TYR A 77 -4.75 5.79 -6.10
C TYR A 77 -5.55 4.70 -5.35
N LEU A 78 -5.52 4.72 -4.02
CA LEU A 78 -6.26 3.84 -3.13
C LEU A 78 -7.44 4.60 -2.54
N ASN A 79 -8.62 4.00 -2.54
CA ASN A 79 -9.81 4.58 -1.92
C ASN A 79 -9.73 4.44 -0.40
N PRO A 80 -9.61 5.55 0.35
CA PRO A 80 -9.40 5.49 1.78
C PRO A 80 -10.55 4.84 2.57
N GLN A 81 -11.78 4.95 2.07
CA GLN A 81 -12.99 4.44 2.77
C GLN A 81 -13.08 2.92 2.73
N THR A 82 -12.60 2.30 1.65
CA THR A 82 -12.76 0.87 1.38
C THR A 82 -11.47 0.10 1.65
N TRP A 83 -10.32 0.79 1.58
CA TRP A 83 -8.99 0.23 1.82
C TRP A 83 -8.87 -0.49 3.17
N PHE A 84 -9.38 0.10 4.26
CA PHE A 84 -9.27 -0.53 5.59
C PHE A 84 -10.03 -1.85 5.68
N ASN A 85 -11.22 -1.91 5.08
CA ASN A 85 -12.01 -3.14 5.00
C ASN A 85 -11.27 -4.21 4.18
N MET A 86 -10.59 -3.79 3.11
CA MET A 86 -9.75 -4.68 2.31
C MET A 86 -8.58 -5.24 3.13
N ILE A 87 -7.86 -4.40 3.89
CA ILE A 87 -6.72 -4.84 4.69
C ILE A 87 -7.15 -5.75 5.85
N LYS A 88 -8.27 -5.46 6.53
CA LYS A 88 -8.82 -6.34 7.57
C LYS A 88 -9.15 -7.73 7.04
N CYS A 89 -9.54 -7.83 5.77
CA CYS A 89 -9.84 -9.10 5.11
C CYS A 89 -8.72 -9.57 4.18
N LEU A 90 -7.50 -9.03 4.26
CA LEU A 90 -6.44 -9.31 3.29
C LEU A 90 -6.10 -10.81 3.26
N GLN A 91 -5.90 -11.39 4.44
CA GLN A 91 -5.48 -12.78 4.60
C GLN A 91 -6.61 -13.80 4.35
N SER A 92 -7.87 -13.42 4.55
CA SER A 92 -9.02 -14.31 4.39
C SER A 92 -9.75 -14.13 3.05
N GLY A 93 -9.64 -12.95 2.44
CA GLY A 93 -10.33 -12.56 1.22
C GLY A 93 -9.53 -12.76 -0.06
N PHE A 94 -8.20 -12.89 0.05
CA PHE A 94 -7.30 -13.11 -1.08
C PHE A 94 -6.48 -14.37 -0.86
N SER A 95 -6.52 -15.29 -1.83
CA SER A 95 -5.85 -16.60 -1.72
C SER A 95 -4.48 -16.66 -2.38
N SER A 96 -4.26 -15.87 -3.44
CA SER A 96 -3.09 -16.04 -4.32
C SER A 96 -2.50 -14.72 -4.81
N ALA A 97 -3.32 -13.68 -4.94
CA ALA A 97 -2.88 -12.35 -5.35
C ALA A 97 -3.85 -11.27 -4.84
N VAL A 98 -3.32 -10.06 -4.63
CA VAL A 98 -4.05 -8.82 -4.28
C VAL A 98 -3.64 -7.74 -5.28
N GLY A 99 -4.58 -6.90 -5.70
CA GLY A 99 -4.28 -5.82 -6.63
C GLY A 99 -5.54 -5.37 -7.37
N LYS A 100 -5.39 -4.44 -8.32
CA LYS A 100 -6.48 -3.98 -9.20
C LYS A 100 -7.18 -5.16 -9.88
N ALA A 101 -8.49 -5.06 -10.07
CA ALA A 101 -9.28 -6.14 -10.65
C ALA A 101 -8.78 -6.56 -12.04
N SER A 102 -8.39 -5.60 -12.88
CA SER A 102 -7.79 -5.85 -14.19
C SER A 102 -6.48 -6.64 -14.08
N ALA A 103 -5.60 -6.27 -13.15
CA ALA A 103 -4.34 -6.96 -12.90
C ALA A 103 -4.56 -8.39 -12.38
N LEU A 104 -5.55 -8.59 -11.50
CA LEU A 104 -5.91 -9.92 -10.99
C LEU A 104 -6.45 -10.84 -12.10
N LEU A 105 -7.24 -10.29 -13.02
CA LEU A 105 -7.72 -11.04 -14.19
C LEU A 105 -6.57 -11.43 -15.12
N ALA A 106 -5.69 -10.48 -15.45
CA ALA A 106 -4.51 -10.75 -16.27
C ALA A 106 -3.58 -11.80 -15.62
N PHE A 107 -3.37 -11.69 -14.30
CA PHE A 107 -2.60 -12.66 -13.54
C PHE A 107 -3.24 -14.06 -13.59
N SER A 108 -4.55 -14.17 -13.39
CA SER A 108 -5.28 -15.45 -13.46
C SER A 108 -5.14 -16.12 -14.83
N MET A 109 -5.28 -15.35 -15.92
CA MET A 109 -5.09 -15.89 -17.29
C MET A 109 -3.66 -16.38 -17.52
N LYS A 110 -2.66 -15.68 -17.00
CA LYS A 110 -1.24 -16.04 -17.20
C LYS A 110 -0.78 -17.21 -16.32
N SER A 111 -1.27 -17.29 -15.08
CA SER A 111 -0.77 -18.22 -14.06
C SER A 111 -1.67 -19.44 -13.85
N GLY A 112 -2.87 -19.47 -14.44
CA GLY A 112 -3.89 -20.49 -14.16
C GLY A 112 -4.46 -20.40 -12.74
N ALA A 113 -4.06 -19.39 -11.94
CA ALA A 113 -4.52 -19.23 -10.58
C ALA A 113 -6.01 -18.86 -10.55
N LYS A 114 -6.73 -19.38 -9.56
CA LYS A 114 -8.14 -19.02 -9.35
C LYS A 114 -8.25 -17.54 -8.99
N ILE A 115 -9.21 -16.86 -9.62
CA ILE A 115 -9.53 -15.47 -9.27
C ILE A 115 -10.00 -15.43 -7.81
N PRO A 116 -9.49 -14.49 -6.98
CA PRO A 116 -9.95 -14.34 -5.61
C PRO A 116 -11.48 -14.14 -5.54
N LYS A 117 -12.15 -14.87 -4.65
CA LYS A 117 -13.61 -14.81 -4.46
C LYS A 117 -14.13 -13.40 -4.20
N ARG A 118 -13.27 -12.51 -3.68
CA ARG A 118 -13.59 -11.13 -3.30
C ARG A 118 -13.00 -10.07 -4.24
N ILE A 119 -12.89 -10.35 -5.55
CA ILE A 119 -12.44 -9.36 -6.56
C ILE A 119 -13.25 -8.04 -6.53
N PHE A 120 -14.48 -8.06 -6.02
CA PHE A 120 -15.29 -6.87 -5.79
C PHE A 120 -14.65 -5.85 -4.83
N PHE A 121 -13.97 -6.31 -3.76
CA PHE A 121 -13.26 -5.43 -2.82
C PHE A 121 -12.10 -4.70 -3.49
N SER A 122 -11.44 -5.34 -4.46
CA SER A 122 -10.40 -4.71 -5.25
C SER A 122 -10.96 -3.54 -6.08
N LYS A 123 -12.10 -3.71 -6.76
CA LYS A 123 -12.73 -2.62 -7.52
C LYS A 123 -13.09 -1.41 -6.66
N GLN A 124 -13.44 -1.65 -5.39
CA GLN A 124 -13.79 -0.58 -4.46
C GLN A 124 -12.58 0.12 -3.86
N SER A 125 -11.45 -0.59 -3.72
CA SER A 125 -10.25 -0.12 -2.99
C SER A 125 -9.18 0.48 -3.88
N TYR A 126 -9.12 0.08 -5.15
CA TYR A 126 -8.20 0.65 -6.13
C TYR A 126 -8.96 1.59 -7.07
N LEU A 127 -8.57 2.88 -7.07
CA LEU A 127 -9.12 3.87 -7.97
C LEU A 127 -8.56 3.67 -9.39
N ALA A 128 -9.31 4.13 -10.39
CA ALA A 128 -8.83 4.18 -11.76
C ALA A 128 -7.62 5.12 -11.83
N THR A 129 -6.51 4.62 -12.36
CA THR A 129 -5.41 5.48 -12.82
C THR A 129 -5.90 6.20 -14.07
N ALA A 130 -5.72 7.52 -14.12
CA ALA A 130 -5.96 8.32 -15.33
C ALA A 130 -5.02 7.90 -16.46
#